data_AF-A0A7C1NUL5-F1
#
_entry.id   AF-A0A7C1NUL5-F1
#
_cell.length_a   1.000
_cell.length_b   1.000
_cell.length_c   1.000
_cell.angle_alpha   90.00
_cell.angle_beta   90.00
_cell.angle_gamma   90.00
#
_symmetry.space_group_name_H-M   'P 1'
#
loop_
_entity.id
_entity.type
_entity.pdbx_description
1 polymer ?
#
loop_
_entity_poly.entity_id
_entity_poly.type
_entity_poly.pdbx_seq_one_letter_code
_entity_poly.pdbx_strand_id
1 'polypeptide(L)'
;MAESAITSLFMNGRSQAVRLPKAFRMQGDRVRITREGRKLVIEPVFQSSEEWLAALDKFRDIPFMEEGRNQPPMPPAPSWDD
;
A
#
# COMPACT_ATOMS: atom_id res chain seq x y z
N MET A 1 16.45 -16.82 -3.93
CA MET A 1 15.42 -17.54 -3.16
C MET A 1 14.90 -16.58 -2.10
N ALA A 2 13.59 -16.58 -1.80
CA ALA A 2 13.05 -15.70 -0.76
C ALA A 2 13.62 -16.10 0.62
N GLU A 3 14.03 -15.12 1.42
CA GLU A 3 14.48 -15.36 2.80
C GLU A 3 13.29 -15.75 3.68
N SER A 4 13.45 -16.74 4.55
CA SER A 4 12.38 -17.21 5.45
C SER A 4 12.92 -17.50 6.85
N ALA A 5 12.14 -17.18 7.88
CA ALA A 5 12.44 -17.55 9.26
C ALA A 5 11.17 -17.99 9.98
N ILE A 6 11.31 -18.96 10.90
CA ILE A 6 10.26 -19.33 11.85
C ILE A 6 10.40 -18.42 13.07
N THR A 7 9.29 -17.85 13.53
CA THR A 7 9.26 -16.94 14.68
C THR A 7 8.00 -17.18 15.51
N SER A 8 7.97 -16.59 16.71
CA SER A 8 6.88 -16.77 17.66
C SER A 8 5.70 -15.85 17.37
N LEU A 9 4.50 -16.39 17.49
CA LEU A 9 3.27 -15.63 17.75
C LEU A 9 3.13 -15.41 19.26
N PHE A 10 2.67 -14.24 19.66
CA PHE A 10 2.45 -13.90 21.07
C PHE A 10 1.29 -12.91 21.21
N MET A 11 0.87 -12.65 22.45
CA MET A 11 -0.16 -11.66 22.76
C MET A 11 0.48 -10.34 23.21
N ASN A 12 -0.02 -9.22 22.70
CA ASN A 12 0.24 -7.88 23.19
C ASN A 12 -1.09 -7.26 23.66
N GLY A 13 -1.32 -7.28 24.97
CA GLY A 13 -2.64 -6.97 25.54
C GLY A 13 -3.71 -7.92 25.01
N ARG A 14 -4.74 -7.37 24.37
CA ARG A 14 -5.85 -8.14 23.76
C ARG A 14 -5.59 -8.55 22.30
N SER A 15 -4.46 -8.14 21.73
CA SER A 15 -4.14 -8.35 20.31
C SER A 15 -3.10 -9.46 20.12
N GLN A 16 -3.20 -10.19 19.01
CA GLN A 16 -2.14 -11.11 18.57
C GLN A 16 -1.03 -10.34 17.83
N ALA A 17 0.21 -10.74 18.05
CA ALA A 17 1.40 -10.15 17.44
C ALA A 17 2.36 -11.23 16.93
N VAL A 18 3.15 -10.86 15.91
CA VAL A 18 4.25 -11.67 15.37
C VAL A 18 5.57 -11.01 15.78
N ARG A 19 6.53 -11.78 16.29
CA ARG A 19 7.88 -11.26 16.54
C ARG A 19 8.63 -11.15 15.22
N LEU A 20 8.99 -9.94 14.77
CA LEU A 20 9.84 -9.75 13.59
C LEU A 20 11.33 -9.96 13.94
N PRO A 21 12.02 -10.95 13.35
CA PRO A 21 13.48 -11.10 13.51
C PRO A 21 14.22 -9.89 12.93
N LYS A 22 15.47 -9.68 13.36
CA LYS A 22 16.27 -8.49 12.98
C LYS A 22 16.37 -8.31 11.45
N ALA A 23 16.54 -9.40 10.70
CA ALA A 23 16.65 -9.39 9.24
C ALA A 23 15.36 -8.93 8.53
N PHE A 24 14.19 -9.07 9.17
CA PHE A 24 12.88 -8.73 8.59
C PHE A 24 12.27 -7.44 9.16
N ARG A 25 13.07 -6.62 9.88
CA ARG A 25 12.58 -5.33 10.39
C ARG A 25 12.32 -4.37 9.23
N MET A 26 11.14 -3.75 9.24
CA MET A 26 10.75 -2.72 8.28
C MET A 26 11.04 -1.32 8.84
N GLN A 27 11.13 -0.33 7.96
CA GLN A 27 11.19 1.08 8.35
C GLN A 27 9.80 1.61 8.72
N GLY A 28 9.76 2.64 9.56
CA GLY A 28 8.52 3.27 10.01
C GLY A 28 7.89 2.61 11.23
N ASP A 29 6.70 3.09 11.60
CA ASP A 29 5.90 2.65 12.75
C ASP A 29 4.57 2.00 12.33
N ARG A 30 4.26 1.98 11.04
CA ARG A 30 3.02 1.47 10.46
C ARG A 30 3.28 0.62 9.23
N VAL A 31 2.39 -0.33 9.02
CA VAL A 31 2.41 -1.26 7.88
C VAL A 31 0.99 -1.54 7.42
N ARG A 32 0.86 -1.93 6.15
CA ARG A 32 -0.37 -2.51 5.60
C ARG A 32 -0.30 -4.01 5.74
N ILE A 33 -1.42 -4.62 6.12
CA ILE A 33 -1.58 -6.07 6.16
C ILE A 33 -2.71 -6.45 5.21
N THR A 34 -2.40 -7.29 4.23
CA THR A 34 -3.37 -7.86 3.29
C THR A 34 -3.41 -9.38 3.48
N ARG A 35 -4.59 -9.98 3.31
CA ARG A 35 -4.76 -11.44 3.37
C ARG A 35 -4.90 -12.02 1.96
N GLU A 36 -4.04 -12.98 1.65
CA GLU A 36 -4.08 -13.74 0.39
C GLU A 36 -4.22 -15.23 0.70
N GLY A 37 -5.48 -15.70 0.73
CA GLY A 37 -5.81 -17.05 1.20
C GLY A 37 -5.29 -17.30 2.62
N ARG A 38 -4.28 -18.17 2.75
CA ARG A 38 -3.64 -18.49 4.05
C ARG A 38 -2.46 -17.60 4.41
N LYS A 39 -2.03 -16.71 3.51
CA LYS A 39 -0.89 -15.83 3.72
C LYS A 39 -1.35 -14.46 4.26
N LEU A 40 -0.53 -13.88 5.12
CA LEU A 40 -0.58 -12.45 5.43
C LEU A 40 0.60 -11.79 4.72
N VAL A 41 0.31 -10.80 3.89
CA VAL A 41 1.30 -9.95 3.22
C VAL A 41 1.40 -8.68 4.05
N ILE A 42 2.61 -8.35 4.51
CA ILE A 42 2.88 -7.18 5.34
C ILE A 42 3.85 -6.29 4.57
N GLU A 43 3.44 -5.05 4.32
CA GLU A 43 4.19 -4.09 3.50
C GLU A 43 4.28 -2.74 4.20
N PRO A 44 5.38 -1.98 4.04
CA PRO A 44 5.46 -0.63 4.55
C PRO A 44 4.37 0.24 3.91
N VAL A 45 3.89 1.22 4.68
CA VAL A 45 3.04 2.30 4.15
C VAL A 45 3.87 3.57 4.07
N PHE A 46 3.52 4.43 3.11
CA PHE A 46 4.04 5.79 3.10
C PHE A 46 3.64 6.51 4.37
N GLN A 47 4.63 7.14 5.00
CA GLN A 47 4.49 7.82 6.28
C GLN A 47 4.11 9.30 6.09
N SER A 48 4.28 9.82 4.86
CA SER A 48 3.86 11.17 4.49
C SER A 48 3.49 11.29 3.02
N SER A 49 2.80 12.38 2.66
CA SER A 49 2.48 12.72 1.28
C SER A 49 3.74 13.00 0.46
N GLU A 50 4.77 13.55 1.08
CA GLU A 50 6.08 13.80 0.46
C GLU A 50 6.78 12.49 0.09
N GLU A 51 6.79 11.49 0.98
CA GLU A 51 7.35 10.17 0.67
C GLU A 51 6.58 9.50 -0.48
N TRP A 52 5.25 9.62 -0.46
CA TRP A 52 4.41 9.11 -1.53
C TRP A 52 4.67 9.82 -2.87
N LEU A 53 4.76 11.15 -2.88
CA LEU A 53 5.09 11.93 -4.09
C LEU A 53 6.49 11.59 -4.61
N ALA A 54 7.49 11.47 -3.74
CA ALA A 54 8.84 11.06 -4.12
C ALA A 54 8.88 9.66 -4.71
N ALA A 55 8.00 8.75 -4.27
CA ALA A 55 7.90 7.42 -4.87
C ALA A 55 7.35 7.45 -6.31
N LEU A 56 6.55 8.46 -6.67
CA LEU A 56 6.07 8.65 -8.04
C LEU A 56 7.20 9.02 -9.02
N ASP A 57 8.30 9.60 -8.54
CA ASP A 57 9.44 9.95 -9.40
C ASP A 57 10.06 8.74 -10.10
N LYS A 58 9.88 7.53 -9.56
CA LYS A 58 10.30 6.28 -10.20
C LYS A 58 9.61 6.02 -11.55
N PHE A 59 8.47 6.67 -11.79
CA PHE A 59 7.67 6.53 -12.99
C PHE A 59 7.83 7.72 -13.94
N ARG A 60 8.70 8.69 -13.63
CA ARG A 60 8.84 9.95 -14.38
C ARG A 60 9.15 9.74 -15.86
N ASP A 61 9.91 8.71 -16.19
CA ASP A 61 10.37 8.44 -17.56
C ASP A 61 9.48 7.41 -18.29
N ILE A 62 8.39 6.96 -17.67
CA ILE A 62 7.45 6.02 -18.28
C ILE A 62 6.40 6.81 -19.05
N PRO A 63 6.25 6.59 -20.38
CA PRO A 63 5.19 7.22 -21.14
C PRO A 63 3.83 6.84 -20.54
N PHE A 64 3.08 7.84 -20.10
CA PHE A 64 1.79 7.64 -19.44
C PHE A 64 0.72 8.47 -20.14
N MET A 65 -0.27 7.78 -20.73
CA MET A 65 -1.37 8.39 -21.49
C MET A 65 -0.87 9.33 -22.61
N GLU A 66 0.02 8.84 -23.49
CA GLU A 66 0.60 9.64 -24.59
C GLU A 66 -0.48 10.23 -25.52
N GLU A 67 -1.55 9.47 -25.76
CA GLU A 67 -2.71 9.88 -26.57
C GLU A 67 -3.72 10.73 -25.78
N GLY A 68 -3.42 11.06 -24.53
CA GLY A 68 -4.30 11.76 -23.62
C GLY A 68 -5.33 10.85 -22.95
N ARG A 69 -6.26 11.49 -22.23
CA ARG A 69 -7.36 10.80 -21.54
C ARG A 69 -8.53 10.62 -22.49
N ASN A 70 -9.04 9.40 -22.61
CA ASN A 70 -10.35 9.11 -23.22
C ASN A 70 -11.48 9.54 -22.28
N GLN A 71 -11.60 10.85 -22.06
CA GLN A 71 -12.60 11.43 -21.18
C GLN A 71 -13.97 11.44 -21.90
N PRO A 72 -15.03 10.82 -21.33
CA PRO A 72 -16.36 10.90 -21.91
C PRO A 72 -16.88 12.34 -21.90
N PRO A 73 -17.86 12.69 -22.76
CA PRO A 73 -18.51 13.98 -22.73
C PRO A 73 -19.10 14.27 -21.35
N MET A 74 -19.13 15.55 -20.98
CA MET A 74 -19.74 16.01 -19.74
C MET A 74 -21.20 15.53 -19.71
N PRO A 75 -21.66 14.86 -18.63
CA PRO A 75 -23.06 14.54 -18.50
C PRO A 75 -23.90 15.82 -18.45
N PRO A 76 -25.20 15.76 -18.82
CA PRO A 76 -26.09 16.90 -18.64
C PRO A 76 -26.10 17.32 -17.17
N ALA A 77 -26.28 18.63 -16.93
CA ALA A 77 -26.45 19.13 -15.58
C ALA A 77 -27.60 18.36 -14.89
N PRO A 78 -27.45 17.95 -13.62
CA PRO A 78 -28.53 17.30 -12.89
C PRO A 78 -29.75 18.23 -12.85
N SER A 79 -30.93 17.68 -13.14
CA SER A 79 -32.20 18.34 -12.83
C SER A 79 -32.39 18.28 -11.33
N TRP A 80 -32.13 19.38 -10.64
CA TRP A 80 -32.50 19.56 -9.23
C TRP A 80 -33.98 19.96 -9.12
N ASP A 81 -34.85 19.17 -9.74
CA ASP A 81 -36.30 19.33 -9.62
C ASP A 81 -36.79 18.20 -8.70
N ASP A 82 -37.06 18.56 -7.44
CA ASP A 82 -37.79 17.73 -6.45
C ASP A 82 -39.29 17.66 -6.80
#